data_AF-A0A815VTD9-F1
#
_entry.id   AF-A0A815VTD9-F1
#
_cell.length_a   1.000
_cell.length_b   1.000
_cell.length_c   1.000
_cell.angle_alpha   90.00
_cell.angle_beta   90.00
_cell.angle_gamma   90.00
#
_symmetry.space_group_name_H-M   'P 1'
#
loop_
_entity.id
_entity.type
_entity.pdbx_description
1 polymer ?
#
loop_
_entity_poly.entity_id
_entity_poly.type
_entity_poly.pdbx_seq_one_letter_code
_entity_poly.pdbx_strand_id
1 'polypeptide(L)'
;IGSKSKPHRCVLKRVSVARSDNEKNELALAEREVQLLSSLKHPNIVSYIELSRSHDHHLNIVIAFCEGGDLYRNDTSIGLSDVWPS
;
A
#
# COMPACT_ATOMS: atom_id res chain seq x y z
N ILE A 1 34.72 8.62 -4.00
CA ILE A 1 34.06 7.34 -3.62
C ILE A 1 32.55 7.60 -3.68
N GLY A 2 31.90 7.15 -4.75
CA GLY A 2 30.46 7.38 -4.93
C GLY A 2 29.67 6.54 -3.94
N SER A 3 28.86 7.17 -3.10
CA SER A 3 27.93 6.48 -2.21
C SER A 3 26.96 5.65 -3.05
N LYS A 4 27.19 4.34 -3.11
CA LYS A 4 26.20 3.38 -3.62
C LYS A 4 25.02 3.45 -2.65
N SER A 5 23.92 4.06 -3.07
CA SER A 5 22.67 4.03 -2.30
C SER A 5 22.26 2.57 -2.12
N LYS A 6 22.03 2.17 -0.87
CA LYS A 6 21.47 0.84 -0.58
C LYS A 6 20.14 0.70 -1.33
N PRO A 7 19.80 -0.48 -1.88
CA PRO A 7 18.47 -0.71 -2.43
C PRO A 7 17.45 -0.47 -1.31
N HIS A 8 16.62 0.55 -1.48
CA HIS A 8 15.52 0.80 -0.56
C HIS A 8 14.41 -0.19 -0.92
N ARG A 9 14.12 -1.12 -0.01
CA ARG A 9 12.94 -1.98 -0.14
C ARG A 9 11.70 -1.12 -0.03
N CYS A 10 10.72 -1.39 -0.87
CA CYS A 10 9.41 -0.76 -0.85
C CYS A 10 8.33 -1.83 -0.95
N VAL A 11 7.12 -1.47 -0.53
CA VAL A 11 5.93 -2.28 -0.76
C VAL A 11 5.15 -1.65 -1.92
N LEU A 12 4.72 -2.49 -2.84
CA LEU A 12 3.89 -2.14 -3.98
C LEU A 12 2.49 -2.74 -3.78
N LYS A 13 1.48 -1.88 -3.61
CA LYS A 13 0.08 -2.28 -3.62
C LYS A 13 -0.50 -2.01 -5.00
N ARG A 14 -0.94 -3.07 -5.69
CA ARG A 14 -1.55 -2.98 -7.02
C ARG A 14 -3.07 -3.12 -6.92
N VAL A 15 -3.79 -2.19 -7.51
CA VAL A 15 -5.26 -2.15 -7.54
C VAL A 15 -5.72 -2.10 -8.99
N SER A 16 -6.66 -2.96 -9.39
CA SER A 16 -7.23 -2.93 -10.74
C SER A 16 -8.30 -1.85 -10.83
N VAL A 17 -8.19 -0.96 -11.81
CA VAL A 17 -9.19 0.06 -12.10
C VAL A 17 -9.98 -0.40 -13.32
N ALA A 18 -11.26 -0.69 -13.13
CA ALA A 18 -12.12 -1.09 -14.23
C ALA A 18 -12.24 0.03 -15.27
N ARG A 19 -12.14 -0.32 -16.56
CA ARG A 19 -12.40 0.61 -17.68
C ARG A 19 -13.92 0.84 -17.78
N SER A 20 -14.42 1.73 -16.94
CA SER A 20 -15.83 2.10 -16.84
C SER A 20 -15.94 3.60 -16.55
N ASP A 21 -17.15 4.14 -16.57
CA ASP A 21 -17.41 5.55 -16.24
C ASP A 21 -16.88 5.97 -14.85
N ASN A 22 -16.68 4.97 -13.96
CA ASN A 22 -16.15 5.17 -12.62
C ASN A 22 -14.62 5.38 -12.59
N GLU A 23 -13.89 5.14 -13.69
CA GLU A 23 -12.43 5.28 -13.74
C GLU A 23 -11.96 6.64 -13.20
N LYS A 24 -12.61 7.74 -13.61
CA LYS A 24 -12.30 9.09 -13.14
C LYS A 24 -12.50 9.24 -11.64
N ASN A 25 -13.54 8.62 -11.09
CA ASN A 25 -13.83 8.67 -9.67
C ASN A 25 -12.80 7.87 -8.87
N GLU A 26 -12.44 6.67 -9.33
CA GLU A 26 -11.39 5.84 -8.70
C GLU A 26 -10.04 6.55 -8.70
N LEU A 27 -9.69 7.23 -9.80
CA LEU A 27 -8.49 8.08 -9.86
C LEU A 27 -8.55 9.23 -8.86
N ALA A 28 -9.66 9.95 -8.77
CA ALA A 28 -9.82 11.06 -7.84
C ALA A 28 -9.73 10.59 -6.37
N LEU A 29 -10.27 9.40 -6.04
CA LEU A 29 -10.12 8.80 -4.72
C LEU A 29 -8.66 8.43 -4.43
N ALA A 30 -7.96 7.84 -5.39
CA ALA A 30 -6.54 7.51 -5.25
C ALA A 30 -5.67 8.77 -5.07
N GLU A 31 -5.92 9.83 -5.85
CA GLU A 31 -5.22 11.12 -5.70
C GLU A 31 -5.45 11.72 -4.31
N ARG A 32 -6.67 11.62 -3.78
CA ARG A 32 -6.99 12.08 -2.43
C ARG A 32 -6.26 11.28 -1.36
N GLU A 33 -6.21 9.96 -1.51
CA GLU A 33 -5.45 9.09 -0.61
C GLU A 33 -3.96 9.45 -0.64
N VAL A 34 -3.38 9.70 -1.82
CA VAL A 34 -2.00 10.17 -1.98
C VAL A 34 -1.76 11.50 -1.30
N GLN A 35 -2.65 12.49 -1.48
CA GLN A 35 -2.52 13.79 -0.81
C GLN A 35 -2.52 13.63 0.71
N LEU A 36 -3.42 12.80 1.25
CA LEU A 36 -3.47 12.54 2.68
C LEU A 36 -2.19 11.83 3.15
N LEU A 37 -1.80 10.74 2.51
CA LEU A 37 -0.63 9.95 2.91
C LEU A 37 0.69 10.71 2.74
N SER A 38 0.82 11.56 1.74
CA SER A 38 2.02 12.41 1.53
C SER A 38 2.15 13.52 2.58
N SER A 39 1.03 13.95 3.18
CA SER A 39 1.01 14.93 4.28
C SER A 39 1.38 14.31 5.63
N LEU A 40 1.20 12.99 5.80
CA LEU A 40 1.43 12.29 7.06
C LEU A 40 2.92 11.97 7.25
N LYS A 41 3.66 12.92 7.83
CA LYS A 41 5.07 12.75 8.22
C LYS A 41 5.19 12.58 9.73
N HIS A 42 5.22 11.34 10.20
CA HIS A 42 5.33 11.01 11.63
C HIS A 42 6.20 9.74 11.83
N PRO A 43 7.03 9.66 12.89
CA PRO A 43 7.90 8.51 13.15
C PRO A 43 7.18 7.15 13.21
N ASN A 44 5.89 7.15 13.53
CA ASN A 44 5.08 5.93 13.66
C ASN A 44 4.08 5.73 12.50
N ILE A 45 4.16 6.51 11.42
CA ILE A 45 3.30 6.37 10.23
C ILE A 45 4.15 5.95 9.05
N VAL A 46 3.73 4.90 8.34
CA VAL A 46 4.41 4.42 7.14
C VAL A 46 4.38 5.51 6.08
N SER A 47 5.57 5.90 5.62
CA SER A 47 5.71 6.97 4.64
C SER A 47 5.30 6.50 3.25
N TYR A 48 4.47 7.30 2.61
CA TYR A 48 4.14 7.15 1.19
C TYR A 48 5.31 7.60 0.30
N ILE A 49 5.51 6.90 -0.82
CA ILE A 49 6.59 7.17 -1.78
C ILE A 49 6.02 7.69 -3.09
N GLU A 50 5.17 6.93 -3.78
CA GLU A 50 4.72 7.24 -5.13
C GLU A 50 3.39 6.54 -5.49
N LEU A 51 2.63 7.11 -6.43
CA LEU A 51 1.46 6.52 -7.06
C LEU A 51 1.72 6.58 -8.55
N SER A 52 1.69 5.42 -9.20
CA SER A 52 1.85 5.32 -10.64
C SER A 52 0.70 4.53 -11.25
N ARG A 53 0.39 4.85 -12.50
CA ARG A 53 -0.61 4.13 -13.27
C ARG A 53 0.08 3.26 -14.32
N SER A 54 -0.25 1.98 -14.35
CA SER A 54 0.23 1.06 -15.37
C SER A 54 -0.67 1.09 -16.61
N HIS A 55 -0.08 0.74 -17.76
CA HIS A 55 -0.76 0.67 -19.05
C HIS A 55 -1.89 -0.38 -19.09
N ASP A 56 -1.85 -1.35 -18.18
CA ASP A 56 -2.83 -2.42 -17.99
C ASP A 56 -3.97 -2.05 -17.03
N HIS A 57 -4.20 -0.75 -16.78
CA HIS A 57 -5.26 -0.21 -15.91
C HIS A 57 -5.13 -0.57 -14.44
N HIS A 58 -3.90 -0.75 -13.96
CA HIS A 58 -3.66 -0.83 -12.52
C HIS A 58 -3.13 0.49 -11.95
N LEU A 59 -3.58 0.79 -10.74
CA LEU A 59 -2.94 1.77 -9.86
C LEU A 59 -1.94 1.06 -8.96
N ASN A 60 -0.77 1.64 -8.85
CA ASN A 60 0.35 1.16 -8.07
C ASN A 60 0.66 2.16 -6.98
N ILE A 61 0.46 1.79 -5.73
CA ILE A 61 0.80 2.61 -4.57
C ILE A 61 2.11 2.06 -3.99
N VAL A 62 3.15 2.89 -3.99
CA VAL A 62 4.48 2.57 -3.47
C VAL A 62 4.62 3.22 -2.10
N ILE A 63 4.95 2.41 -1.10
CA ILE A 63 5.14 2.86 0.29
C ILE A 63 6.45 2.30 0.87
N ALA A 64 6.92 2.90 1.97
CA ALA A 64 8.09 2.43 2.69
C ALA A 64 7.89 0.99 3.22
N PHE A 65 8.94 0.17 3.10
CA PHE A 65 8.93 -1.19 3.63
C PHE A 65 9.17 -1.20 5.14
N CYS A 66 8.32 -1.92 5.87
CA CYS A 66 8.44 -2.12 7.31
C CYS A 66 8.86 -3.58 7.59
N GLU A 67 10.01 -3.78 8.25
CA GLU A 67 10.56 -5.12 8.54
C GLU A 67 9.67 -6.00 9.44
N GLY A 68 8.83 -5.38 10.28
CA GLY A 68 7.96 -6.08 11.23
C GLY A 68 6.68 -6.68 10.64
N GLY A 69 6.38 -6.44 9.36
CA GLY A 69 5.10 -6.85 8.76
C GLY A 69 3.91 -6.07 9.32
N ASP A 70 2.70 -6.61 9.16
CA ASP A 70 1.49 -6.06 9.75
C ASP A 70 1.24 -6.62 11.17
N LEU A 71 0.48 -5.87 11.98
CA LEU A 71 0.12 -6.29 13.34
C LEU A 71 -0.86 -7.48 13.35
N TYR A 72 -1.53 -7.77 12.23
CA TYR A 72 -2.53 -8.82 12.11
C TYR A 72 -1.87 -10.12 11.62
N ARG A 73 -0.92 -10.61 12.41
CA ARG A 73 -0.40 -11.95 12.23
C ARG A 73 -1.51 -12.93 12.62
N ASN A 74 -2.30 -13.37 11.64
CA ASN A 74 -3.11 -14.57 11.77
C ASN A 74 -2.14 -15.72 12.02
N ASP A 75 -1.85 -16.00 13.29
CA ASP A 75 -1.22 -17.23 13.70
C ASP A 75 -2.20 -18.36 13.36
N THR A 76 -2.13 -18.83 12.12
CA THR A 76 -3.00 -19.89 11.60
C THR A 76 -2.57 -21.26 12.15
N SER A 77 -1.77 -21.27 13.24
CA SER A 77 -1.47 -22.45 14.05
C SER A 77 -2.61 -22.80 15.01
N ILE A 78 -3.60 -21.92 15.18
CA ILE A 78 -4.91 -22.27 15.75
C ILE A 78 -5.91 -22.44 14.61
N GLY A 79 -6.51 -23.61 14.53
CA GLY A 79 -7.48 -23.93 13.47
C GLY A 79 -8.61 -22.91 13.46
N LEU A 80 -9.09 -22.57 12.26
CA LEU A 80 -10.24 -21.70 12.00
C LEU A 80 -11.56 -22.16 12.68
N SER A 81 -11.56 -23.26 13.45
CA SER A 81 -12.64 -23.68 14.33
C SER A 81 -12.69 -22.95 15.67
N ASP A 82 -11.60 -22.30 16.10
CA ASP A 82 -11.44 -21.91 17.51
C ASP A 82 -11.62 -20.41 17.78
N VAL A 83 -11.86 -19.60 16.76
CA VAL A 83 -12.04 -18.14 16.91
C VAL A 83 -13.30 -17.67 16.19
N TRP A 84 -14.47 -18.05 16.74
CA TRP A 84 -15.64 -17.16 16.89
C TRP A 84 -16.78 -17.90 17.62
N PRO A 85 -17.11 -17.60 18.89
CA PRO A 85 -18.38 -18.01 19.46
C PRO A 85 -19.45 -16.94 19.11
N SER A 86 -20.44 -17.39 18.34
CA SER A 86 -21.80 -16.84 18.14
C SER A 86 -21.95 -15.31 18.20
#